data_AF-A0A511RGW4-F1
#
_entry.id   AF-A0A511RGW4-F1
#
_cell.length_a   1.000
_cell.length_b   1.000
_cell.length_c   1.000
_cell.angle_alpha   90.00
_cell.angle_beta   90.00
_cell.angle_gamma   90.00
#
_symmetry.space_group_name_H-M   'P 1'
#
loop_
_entity.id
_entity.type
_entity.pdbx_description
1 polymer ?
#
loop_
_entity_poly.entity_id
_entity_poly.type
_entity_poly.pdbx_seq_one_letter_code
_entity_poly.pdbx_strand_id
1 'polypeptide(L)'
;MVAMERIGFRGLPKDTLEQLKPRLKKLHFPSLKVILVTDRQGRREQARYRVFLVGGKHALLTEDAFGPAYGEEGVRALAQLIEMLRKGGAFNFKEAVLPPDVYAALDAMDEGAVRERLLANANPADPELYAA
;
A
#
# COMPACT_ATOMS: atom_id res chain seq x y z
N MET A 1 -4.05 9.68 -19.37
CA MET A 1 -4.16 9.13 -18.00
C MET A 1 -2.88 8.39 -17.66
N VAL A 2 -2.43 8.43 -16.40
CA VAL A 2 -1.33 7.58 -15.93
C VAL A 2 -1.94 6.23 -15.58
N ALA A 3 -1.56 5.17 -16.29
CA ALA A 3 -1.96 3.80 -15.97
C ALA A 3 -1.41 3.39 -14.59
N MET A 4 -2.19 2.62 -13.84
CA MET A 4 -1.83 2.11 -12.52
C MET A 4 -1.32 0.67 -12.64
N GLU A 5 -0.04 0.45 -12.37
CA GLU A 5 0.52 -0.90 -12.33
C GLU A 5 -0.06 -1.67 -11.13
N ARG A 6 -0.49 -2.92 -11.35
CA ARG A 6 -0.85 -3.86 -10.28
C ARG A 6 0.19 -4.94 -10.15
N ILE A 7 0.64 -5.22 -8.93
CA ILE A 7 1.68 -6.21 -8.66
C ILE A 7 1.39 -6.99 -7.37
N GLY A 8 2.14 -8.07 -7.16
CA GLY A 8 2.08 -8.89 -5.97
C GLY A 8 1.15 -10.07 -6.11
N PHE A 9 1.03 -10.79 -5.01
CA PHE A 9 0.18 -11.95 -4.89
C PHE A 9 -0.56 -11.89 -3.55
N ARG A 10 -1.87 -12.10 -3.60
CA ARG A 10 -2.73 -12.13 -2.41
C ARG A 10 -2.17 -13.10 -1.37
N GLY A 11 -1.96 -12.61 -0.16
CA GLY A 11 -1.49 -13.41 0.97
C GLY A 11 -0.06 -13.94 0.87
N LEU A 12 0.78 -13.45 -0.07
CA LEU A 12 2.21 -13.76 -0.13
C LEU A 12 3.03 -12.48 0.11
N PRO A 13 3.28 -12.10 1.39
CA PRO A 13 3.93 -10.85 1.74
C PRO A 13 5.35 -10.72 1.17
N LYS A 14 6.17 -11.77 1.32
CA LYS A 14 7.57 -11.75 0.87
C LYS A 14 7.67 -11.68 -0.65
N ASP A 15 6.93 -12.50 -1.38
CA ASP A 15 6.95 -12.49 -2.85
C ASP A 15 6.46 -11.15 -3.41
N THR A 16 5.41 -10.58 -2.80
CA THR A 16 4.92 -9.25 -3.16
C THR A 16 5.97 -8.17 -2.90
N LEU A 17 6.67 -8.22 -1.77
CA LEU A 17 7.75 -7.30 -1.45
C LEU A 17 8.93 -7.43 -2.43
N GLU A 18 9.38 -8.65 -2.74
CA GLU A 18 10.46 -8.88 -3.70
C GLU A 18 10.10 -8.34 -5.09
N GLN A 19 8.85 -8.54 -5.54
CA GLN A 19 8.38 -8.02 -6.83
C GLN A 19 8.32 -6.48 -6.84
N LEU A 20 8.03 -5.85 -5.69
CA LEU A 20 7.95 -4.40 -5.52
C LEU A 20 9.33 -3.71 -5.53
N LYS A 21 10.38 -4.34 -4.95
CA LYS A 21 11.72 -3.72 -4.82
C LYS A 21 12.27 -3.12 -6.12
N PRO A 22 12.23 -3.80 -7.29
CA PRO A 22 12.69 -3.21 -8.55
C PRO A 22 11.87 -2.00 -9.02
N ARG A 23 10.57 -1.93 -8.69
CA ARG A 23 9.71 -0.79 -9.06
C ARG A 23 10.04 0.44 -8.24
N LEU A 24 10.34 0.27 -6.95
CA LEU A 24 10.69 1.39 -6.06
C LEU A 24 11.87 2.20 -6.58
N LYS A 25 12.83 1.56 -7.27
CA LYS A 25 13.98 2.25 -7.88
C LYS A 25 13.60 3.27 -8.96
N LYS A 26 12.40 3.16 -9.54
CA LYS A 26 11.88 4.07 -10.57
C LYS A 26 11.07 5.23 -9.99
N LEU A 27 10.83 5.25 -8.68
CA LEU A 27 9.99 6.24 -8.02
C LEU A 27 10.83 7.38 -7.43
N HIS A 28 10.28 8.60 -7.50
CA HIS A 28 10.85 9.75 -6.82
C HIS A 28 10.19 9.91 -5.43
N PHE A 29 10.85 9.37 -4.42
CA PHE A 29 10.34 9.24 -3.04
C PHE A 29 9.90 10.56 -2.38
N PRO A 30 10.63 11.69 -2.50
CA PRO A 30 10.20 12.94 -1.87
C PRO A 30 8.85 13.46 -2.38
N SER A 31 8.45 13.10 -3.61
CA SER A 31 7.14 13.47 -4.16
C SER A 31 6.08 12.37 -4.05
N LEU A 32 6.45 11.22 -3.47
CA LEU A 32 5.62 10.03 -3.44
C LEU A 32 4.58 10.13 -2.32
N LYS A 33 3.32 9.87 -2.65
CA LYS A 33 2.28 9.57 -1.66
C LYS A 33 2.29 8.06 -1.43
N VAL A 34 2.49 7.65 -0.18
CA VAL A 34 2.41 6.26 0.26
C VAL A 34 1.08 6.08 0.96
N ILE A 35 0.15 5.34 0.37
CA ILE A 35 -1.19 5.13 0.90
C ILE A 35 -1.33 3.65 1.28
N LEU A 36 -1.44 3.38 2.57
CA LEU A 36 -1.75 2.07 3.12
C LEU A 36 -3.26 1.88 3.07
N VAL A 37 -3.72 0.88 2.32
CA VAL A 37 -5.15 0.65 2.07
C VAL A 37 -5.58 -0.54 2.90
N THR A 38 -6.60 -0.38 3.74
CA THR A 38 -7.12 -1.45 4.60
C THR A 38 -8.65 -1.43 4.62
N ASP A 39 -9.26 -2.54 5.03
CA ASP A 39 -10.70 -2.68 5.23
C ASP A 39 -11.15 -2.56 6.68
N ARG A 40 -10.22 -2.29 7.62
CA ARG A 40 -10.51 -2.25 9.05
C ARG A 40 -10.05 -0.95 9.70
N GLN A 41 -10.98 -0.27 10.38
CA GLN A 41 -10.65 0.84 11.26
C GLN A 41 -10.41 0.33 12.69
N GLY A 42 -9.32 0.77 13.33
CA GLY A 42 -9.10 0.58 14.77
C GLY A 42 -8.73 -0.83 15.25
N ARG A 43 -8.63 -1.83 14.36
CA ARG A 43 -8.16 -3.20 14.68
C ARG A 43 -6.91 -3.55 13.88
N ARG A 44 -5.78 -2.93 14.23
CA ARG A 44 -4.51 -3.07 13.50
C ARG A 44 -3.96 -4.48 13.59
N GLU A 45 -4.17 -5.15 14.73
CA GLU A 45 -3.72 -6.51 15.05
C GLU A 45 -4.31 -7.60 14.15
N GLN A 46 -5.33 -7.29 13.35
CA GLN A 46 -5.90 -8.20 12.35
C GLN A 46 -6.04 -7.52 10.98
N ALA A 47 -5.36 -6.39 10.77
CA ALA A 47 -5.47 -5.66 9.53
C ALA A 47 -4.71 -6.36 8.40
N ARG A 48 -5.29 -6.29 7.21
CA ARG A 48 -4.62 -6.57 5.94
C ARG A 48 -4.43 -5.28 5.18
N TYR A 49 -3.33 -5.19 4.44
CA TYR A 49 -2.98 -4.00 3.70
C TYR A 49 -2.63 -4.32 2.25
N ARG A 50 -3.16 -3.49 1.36
CA ARG A 50 -2.54 -3.16 0.07
C ARG A 50 -1.72 -1.88 0.24
N VAL A 51 -0.72 -1.68 -0.61
CA VAL A 51 0.04 -0.42 -0.65
C VAL A 51 -0.14 0.23 -2.00
N PHE A 52 -0.64 1.46 -1.98
CA PHE A 52 -0.77 2.30 -3.16
C PHE A 52 0.30 3.41 -3.14
N LEU A 53 1.14 3.40 -4.16
CA LEU A 53 2.23 4.35 -4.35
C LEU A 53 1.91 5.24 -5.55
N VAL A 54 1.83 6.55 -5.34
CA VAL A 54 1.49 7.48 -6.42
C VAL A 54 2.33 8.75 -6.37
N GLY A 55 2.94 9.11 -7.50
CA GLY A 55 3.78 10.29 -7.65
C GLY A 55 4.17 10.54 -9.10
N GLY A 56 4.11 11.81 -9.54
CA GLY A 56 4.42 12.19 -10.92
C GLY A 56 3.57 11.42 -11.94
N LYS A 57 4.26 10.66 -12.82
CA LYS A 57 3.64 9.80 -13.85
C LYS A 57 3.58 8.32 -13.45
N HIS A 58 3.78 7.99 -12.18
CA HIS A 58 3.77 6.62 -11.69
C HIS A 58 2.64 6.42 -10.67
N ALA A 59 1.90 5.34 -10.85
CA ALA A 59 0.91 4.83 -9.92
C ALA A 59 1.07 3.31 -9.85
N LEU A 60 1.13 2.75 -8.65
CA LEU A 60 1.28 1.33 -8.41
C LEU A 60 0.43 0.91 -7.23
N LEU A 61 -0.32 -0.18 -7.36
CA LEU A 61 -1.09 -0.80 -6.30
C LEU A 61 -0.61 -2.25 -6.10
N THR A 62 -0.32 -2.64 -4.87
CA THR A 62 -0.06 -4.05 -4.55
C THR A 62 -1.35 -4.83 -4.34
N GLU A 63 -1.27 -6.16 -4.48
CA GLU A 63 -2.25 -7.09 -3.91
C GLU A 63 -2.32 -6.99 -2.38
N ASP A 64 -3.39 -7.55 -1.78
CA ASP A 64 -3.53 -7.62 -0.33
C ASP A 64 -2.60 -8.70 0.23
N ALA A 65 -1.40 -8.29 0.61
CA ALA A 65 -0.33 -9.20 0.99
C ALA A 65 0.34 -8.81 2.31
N PHE A 66 0.05 -7.63 2.86
CA PHE A 66 0.78 -7.11 4.01
C PHE A 66 -0.07 -7.04 5.27
N GLY A 67 0.59 -7.02 6.43
CA GLY A 67 -0.03 -6.81 7.74
C GLY A 67 -0.30 -8.08 8.55
N PRO A 68 -0.77 -7.91 9.81
CA PRO A 68 -0.97 -9.00 10.77
C PRO A 68 -1.92 -10.11 10.33
N ALA A 69 -2.84 -9.83 9.39
CA ALA A 69 -3.73 -10.85 8.82
C ALA A 69 -2.97 -12.01 8.14
N TYR A 70 -1.71 -11.81 7.76
CA TYR A 70 -0.84 -12.82 7.15
C TYR A 70 0.29 -13.27 8.10
N GLY A 71 0.06 -13.17 9.42
CA GLY A 71 1.01 -13.58 10.45
C GLY A 71 2.26 -12.70 10.51
N GLU A 72 3.29 -13.20 11.19
CA GLU A 72 4.54 -12.45 11.39
C GLU A 72 5.24 -12.08 10.07
N GLU A 73 5.06 -12.89 9.02
CA GLU A 73 5.63 -12.58 7.71
C GLU A 73 4.98 -11.33 7.10
N GLY A 74 3.66 -11.21 7.20
CA GLY A 74 2.91 -10.02 6.77
C GLY A 74 3.33 -8.76 7.51
N VAL A 75 3.58 -8.87 8.82
CA VAL A 75 4.08 -7.77 9.66
C VAL A 75 5.49 -7.37 9.24
N ARG A 76 6.42 -8.34 9.20
CA ARG A 76 7.83 -8.08 8.82
C ARG A 76 7.95 -7.48 7.43
N ALA A 77 7.18 -7.98 6.46
CA ALA A 77 7.21 -7.47 5.10
C ALA A 77 6.66 -6.03 5.01
N LEU A 78 5.61 -5.71 5.78
CA LEU A 78 5.08 -4.35 5.87
C LEU A 78 6.11 -3.40 6.49
N ALA A 79 6.68 -3.77 7.64
CA ALA A 79 7.69 -2.96 8.33
C ALA A 79 8.92 -2.74 7.43
N GLN A 80 9.39 -3.78 6.74
CA GLN A 80 10.49 -3.68 5.78
C GLN A 80 10.17 -2.73 4.62
N LEU A 81 8.94 -2.76 4.08
CA LEU A 81 8.52 -1.84 3.03
C LEU A 81 8.52 -0.38 3.52
N ILE A 82 7.97 -0.12 4.70
CA ILE A 82 7.93 1.22 5.30
C ILE A 82 9.34 1.76 5.54
N GLU A 83 10.22 0.94 6.11
CA GLU A 83 11.64 1.23 6.33
C GLU A 83 12.34 1.61 5.01
N MET A 84 12.12 0.83 3.94
CA MET A 84 12.68 1.11 2.62
C MET A 84 12.17 2.43 2.03
N LEU A 85 10.87 2.72 2.17
CA LEU A 85 10.27 3.97 1.69
C LEU A 85 10.81 5.18 2.45
N ARG A 86 10.96 5.09 3.78
CA ARG A 86 11.54 6.15 4.61
C ARG A 86 13.01 6.38 4.31
N LYS A 87 13.82 5.31 4.21
CA LYS A 87 15.24 5.40 3.81
C LYS A 87 15.41 6.02 2.43
N GLY A 88 14.46 5.79 1.52
CA GLY A 88 14.40 6.44 0.22
C GLY A 88 14.01 7.93 0.26
N GLY A 89 13.53 8.45 1.39
CA GLY A 89 13.12 9.84 1.57
C GLY A 89 11.63 10.12 1.41
N ALA A 90 10.77 9.09 1.41
CA ALA A 90 9.32 9.30 1.43
C ALA A 90 8.90 9.83 2.80
N PHE A 91 8.03 10.84 2.81
CA PHE A 91 7.51 11.46 4.04
C PHE A 91 5.97 11.60 4.05
N ASN A 92 5.31 11.46 2.90
CA ASN A 92 3.86 11.64 2.78
C ASN A 92 3.12 10.30 2.92
N PHE A 93 3.05 9.81 4.15
CA PHE A 93 2.34 8.58 4.51
C PHE A 93 0.86 8.86 4.82
N LYS A 94 0.01 7.95 4.34
CA LYS A 94 -1.43 8.02 4.42
C LYS A 94 -2.01 6.64 4.71
N GLU A 95 -3.21 6.62 5.26
CA GLU A 95 -4.03 5.42 5.40
C GLU A 95 -5.39 5.69 4.75
N ALA A 96 -5.83 4.78 3.88
CA ALA A 96 -7.15 4.77 3.30
C ALA A 96 -7.91 3.56 3.86
N VAL A 97 -8.93 3.82 4.67
CA VAL A 97 -9.81 2.78 5.20
C VAL A 97 -11.05 2.70 4.32
N LEU A 98 -11.29 1.52 3.76
CA LEU A 98 -12.43 1.26 2.88
C LEU A 98 -13.41 0.28 3.55
N PRO A 99 -14.70 0.33 3.19
CA PRO A 99 -15.62 -0.76 3.50
C PRO A 99 -15.11 -2.11 2.93
N PRO A 100 -15.30 -3.26 3.62
CA PRO A 100 -14.76 -4.55 3.17
C PRO A 100 -15.23 -5.01 1.78
N ASP A 101 -16.47 -4.72 1.42
CA ASP A 101 -17.04 -4.98 0.09
C ASP A 101 -16.36 -4.15 -0.99
N VAL A 102 -16.10 -2.86 -0.71
CA VAL A 102 -15.37 -1.95 -1.60
C VAL A 102 -13.91 -2.39 -1.75
N TYR A 103 -13.27 -2.76 -0.64
CA TYR A 103 -11.89 -3.25 -0.64
C TYR A 103 -11.74 -4.52 -1.49
N ALA A 104 -12.68 -5.47 -1.39
CA ALA A 104 -12.68 -6.68 -2.19
C ALA A 104 -12.95 -6.40 -3.68
N ALA A 105 -13.76 -5.38 -3.99
CA ALA A 105 -14.11 -5.01 -5.37
C ALA A 105 -13.00 -4.25 -6.11
N LEU A 106 -11.94 -3.79 -5.44
CA LEU A 106 -10.87 -2.98 -6.06
C LEU A 106 -10.27 -3.63 -7.31
N ASP A 107 -10.22 -4.96 -7.41
CA ASP A 107 -9.65 -5.68 -8.56
C ASP A 107 -10.54 -5.64 -9.81
N ALA A 108 -11.86 -5.53 -9.62
CA ALA A 108 -12.83 -5.46 -10.70
C ALA A 108 -13.11 -4.01 -11.17
N MET A 109 -12.60 -3.02 -10.45
CA MET A 109 -12.81 -1.60 -10.76
C MET A 109 -11.79 -1.08 -11.79
N ASP A 110 -12.24 -0.09 -12.58
CA ASP A 110 -11.37 0.71 -13.43
C ASP A 110 -10.24 1.38 -12.63
N GLU A 111 -9.04 1.45 -13.22
CA GLU A 111 -7.85 1.99 -12.55
C GLU A 111 -8.01 3.46 -12.14
N GLY A 112 -8.68 4.26 -12.96
CA GLY A 112 -8.99 5.66 -12.64
C GLY A 112 -9.92 5.77 -11.44
N ALA A 113 -10.97 4.96 -11.42
CA ALA A 113 -11.92 4.90 -10.31
C ALA A 113 -11.26 4.42 -9.00
N VAL A 114 -10.39 3.41 -9.07
CA VAL A 114 -9.60 2.96 -7.89
C VAL A 114 -8.72 4.09 -7.39
N ARG A 115 -7.94 4.72 -8.27
CA ARG A 115 -7.05 5.82 -7.90
C ARG A 115 -7.79 6.97 -7.23
N GLU A 116 -8.90 7.42 -7.83
CA GLU A 116 -9.71 8.51 -7.27
C GLU A 116 -10.22 8.14 -5.88
N ARG A 117 -10.75 6.94 -5.73
CA ARG A 117 -11.27 6.45 -4.45
C ARG A 117 -10.18 6.37 -3.37
N LEU A 118 -9.01 5.82 -3.69
CA LEU A 118 -7.91 5.72 -2.73
C LEU A 118 -7.40 7.10 -2.31
N LEU A 119 -7.31 8.06 -3.24
CA LEU A 119 -6.90 9.43 -2.93
C LEU A 119 -7.94 10.17 -2.07
N ALA A 120 -9.23 9.97 -2.36
CA ALA A 120 -10.32 10.62 -1.63
C ALA A 120 -10.44 10.13 -0.17
N ASN A 121 -10.08 8.88 0.11
CA ASN A 121 -10.17 8.28 1.45
C ASN A 121 -8.84 8.32 2.23
N ALA A 122 -7.78 8.91 1.66
CA ALA A 122 -6.44 8.91 2.25
C ALA A 122 -6.29 9.96 3.37
N ASN A 123 -6.23 9.51 4.61
CA ASN A 123 -5.96 10.32 5.80
C ASN A 123 -4.46 10.33 6.14
N PRO A 124 -3.89 11.43 6.68
CA PRO A 124 -2.54 11.41 7.26
C PRO A 124 -2.35 10.23 8.22
N ALA A 125 -1.24 9.50 8.07
CA ALA A 125 -0.91 8.39 8.94
C ALA A 125 0.57 8.46 9.36
N ASP A 126 0.84 8.13 10.62
CA ASP A 126 2.20 7.98 11.13
C ASP A 126 2.77 6.63 10.67
N PRO A 127 3.88 6.60 9.90
CA PRO A 127 4.48 5.36 9.43
C PRO A 127 5.01 4.47 10.58
N GLU A 128 5.31 5.01 11.76
CA GLU A 128 5.77 4.23 12.91
C GLU A 128 4.73 3.19 13.37
N LEU A 129 3.45 3.44 13.09
CA LEU A 129 2.35 2.52 13.40
C LEU A 129 2.40 1.18 12.63
N TYR A 130 3.27 1.09 11.62
CA TYR A 130 3.41 -0.08 10.73
C TYR A 130 4.85 -0.61 10.69
N ALA A 131 5.76 -0.02 11.46
CA ALA A 131 7.18 -0.34 11.49
C ALA A 131 7.58 -1.31 12.63
N ALA A 132 6.60 -1.73 13.44
CA ALA A 132 6.78 -2.64 14.57
C ALA A 132 6.75 -4.12 14.16
#